data_AF-A0A956Y4T6-F1
#
_entry.id   AF-A0A956Y4T6-F1
#
_cell.length_a   1.000
_cell.length_b   1.000
_cell.length_c   1.000
_cell.angle_alpha   90.00
_cell.angle_beta   90.00
_cell.angle_gamma   90.00
#
_symmetry.space_group_name_H-M   'P 1'
#
loop_
_entity.id
_entity.type
_entity.pdbx_description
1 polymer ?
#
loop_
_entity_poly.entity_id
_entity_poly.type
_entity_poly.pdbx_seq_one_letter_code
_entity_poly.pdbx_strand_id
1 'polypeptide(L)'
;MSEHIIAIATYGSHRVKHPQNGQKVSAYKIGYTTAASAVLLSLYGDQAQDVSSKQASYHYIQIDAEVIVRHGYILLKLSDDELTRTETITIQSHRPAVYRWLEGTWQEFPNIRSADYQPTSGSSGPNFNPTGMLIVSASTGEAEPASETITAEKSQRTENETPWWWLRGNTYPHRDVLKRWGCRWSKRNKAWYYIGTQLPDAVRQLTEQVNTPNDKVMCNDDRNPCSIEEATAILGMHLNDSVNASIPVEDDPQIAPSIDNAVDMAAEDEPKIRITKPMLDLPDGAEADPIIVAVRQTTLETLPVLQSPPSASGGRNLLRIPQSPCGELTGSITGSVWCYGYAVHEGTCVYVNMGGPRMAVEAIRAKLSKGDIVNCVPMDAPAIELTAGEGNTGMYTAFMQNIPEAKFTSLILVHEMLTQPNYGGKSTTFMVHISDEQAMNQLRDHIMKLVKVPVFAEWTNYLWHTGQAVKLLRPTRTGGDIKLWTVDLDADAWTRLITGGLAKSVLRLS
;
A
#
# COMPACT_ATOMS: atom_id res chain seq x y z
N MET A 1 -20.57 6.16 -30.94
CA MET A 1 -21.01 7.15 -29.94
C MET A 1 -19.80 7.97 -29.55
N SER A 2 -19.95 9.24 -29.18
CA SER A 2 -18.81 10.05 -28.76
C SER A 2 -18.44 9.66 -27.32
N GLU A 3 -17.22 9.18 -27.09
CA GLU A 3 -16.73 8.90 -25.74
C GLU A 3 -15.89 10.07 -25.23
N HIS A 4 -16.32 10.68 -24.14
CA HIS A 4 -15.59 11.79 -23.50
C HIS A 4 -14.86 11.27 -22.27
N ILE A 5 -13.54 11.47 -22.22
CA ILE A 5 -12.74 11.13 -21.05
C ILE A 5 -12.74 12.31 -20.08
N ILE A 6 -13.12 12.06 -18.83
CA ILE A 6 -13.04 13.05 -17.75
C ILE A 6 -12.15 12.57 -16.59
N ALA A 7 -11.69 13.55 -15.80
CA ALA A 7 -10.92 13.37 -14.57
C ALA A 7 -11.55 14.20 -13.44
N ILE A 8 -11.91 13.56 -12.34
CA ILE A 8 -12.53 14.20 -11.14
C ILE A 8 -11.51 14.17 -9.99
N ALA A 9 -11.20 15.32 -9.40
CA ALA A 9 -10.17 15.40 -8.35
C ALA A 9 -10.57 14.67 -7.05
N THR A 10 -9.65 13.86 -6.50
CA THR A 10 -9.81 13.12 -5.25
C THR A 10 -8.51 13.13 -4.42
N TYR A 11 -8.66 13.11 -3.10
CA TYR A 11 -7.57 12.92 -2.14
C TYR A 11 -7.27 11.43 -1.86
N GLY A 12 -7.96 10.50 -2.54
CA GLY A 12 -7.82 9.06 -2.39
C GLY A 12 -8.92 8.44 -1.52
N SER A 13 -8.86 7.12 -1.32
CA SER A 13 -9.81 6.37 -0.50
C SER A 13 -9.47 6.43 0.99
N HIS A 14 -10.50 6.56 1.81
CA HIS A 14 -10.43 6.64 3.27
C HIS A 14 -11.47 5.69 3.89
N ARG A 15 -11.15 5.09 5.04
CA ARG A 15 -12.14 4.36 5.84
C ARG A 15 -12.87 5.33 6.79
N VAL A 16 -14.18 5.46 6.62
CA VAL A 16 -15.05 6.36 7.41
C VAL A 16 -16.17 5.57 8.08
N LYS A 17 -16.74 6.11 9.16
CA LYS A 17 -17.96 5.54 9.76
C LYS A 17 -19.18 6.04 9.00
N HIS A 18 -19.95 5.13 8.43
CA HIS A 18 -21.18 5.44 7.71
C HIS A 18 -22.24 6.01 8.69
N PRO A 19 -22.86 7.16 8.39
CA PRO A 19 -23.63 7.92 9.38
C PRO A 19 -24.93 7.25 9.84
N GLN A 20 -25.53 6.37 9.03
CA GLN A 20 -26.82 5.74 9.34
C GLN A 20 -26.70 4.40 10.09
N ASN A 21 -25.62 3.64 9.91
CA ASN A 21 -25.47 2.28 10.43
C ASN A 21 -24.19 2.08 11.30
N GLY A 22 -23.35 3.11 11.43
CA GLY A 22 -22.13 3.09 12.23
C GLY A 22 -20.97 2.23 11.70
N GLN A 23 -21.17 1.50 10.60
CA GLN A 23 -20.17 0.59 10.04
C GLN A 23 -18.99 1.34 9.41
N LYS A 24 -17.81 0.73 9.37
CA LYS A 24 -16.63 1.29 8.70
C LYS A 24 -16.66 0.96 7.22
N VAL A 25 -17.01 1.93 6.38
CA VAL A 25 -17.05 1.82 4.92
C VAL A 25 -15.82 2.46 4.27
N SER A 26 -15.50 2.07 3.04
CA SER A 26 -14.46 2.69 2.23
C SER A 26 -15.10 3.73 1.32
N ALA A 27 -14.63 4.98 1.37
CA ALA A 27 -15.17 6.09 0.59
C ALA A 27 -14.06 6.96 0.01
N TYR A 28 -14.30 7.56 -1.16
CA TYR A 28 -13.39 8.49 -1.80
C TYR A 28 -13.51 9.87 -1.17
N LYS A 29 -12.38 10.41 -0.70
CA LYS A 29 -12.29 11.74 -0.12
C LYS A 29 -12.23 12.79 -1.24
N ILE A 30 -13.29 13.57 -1.38
CA ILE A 30 -13.43 14.64 -2.38
C ILE A 30 -13.22 16.00 -1.70
N GLY A 31 -12.72 16.98 -2.44
CA GLY A 31 -12.44 18.33 -1.94
C GLY A 31 -13.68 19.13 -1.56
N TYR A 32 -13.46 20.34 -1.04
CA TYR A 32 -14.49 21.33 -0.67
C TYR A 32 -15.41 21.78 -1.82
N THR A 33 -15.15 21.34 -3.05
CA THR A 33 -15.90 21.68 -4.25
C THR A 33 -17.11 20.76 -4.37
N THR A 34 -18.29 21.28 -4.02
CA THR A 34 -19.59 20.57 -4.11
C THR A 34 -19.88 19.99 -5.50
N ALA A 35 -19.32 20.58 -6.56
CA ALA A 35 -19.44 20.07 -7.93
C ALA A 35 -18.83 18.68 -8.11
N ALA A 36 -17.60 18.43 -7.64
CA ALA A 36 -16.94 17.14 -7.85
C ALA A 36 -17.68 15.98 -7.16
N SER A 37 -18.26 16.21 -5.97
CA SER A 37 -19.13 15.24 -5.29
C SER A 37 -20.49 15.11 -5.97
N ALA A 38 -21.14 16.21 -6.36
CA ALA A 38 -22.43 16.19 -7.05
C ALA A 38 -22.35 15.51 -8.43
N VAL A 39 -21.25 15.69 -9.18
CA VAL A 39 -20.99 14.98 -10.44
C VAL A 39 -20.87 13.48 -10.21
N LEU A 40 -20.09 13.02 -9.22
CA LEU A 40 -19.99 11.58 -8.91
C LEU A 40 -21.34 10.98 -8.53
N LEU A 41 -22.12 11.65 -7.68
CA LEU A 41 -23.46 11.21 -7.28
C LEU A 41 -24.45 11.20 -8.47
N SER A 42 -24.39 12.19 -9.35
CA SER A 42 -25.27 12.26 -10.53
C SER A 42 -24.91 11.29 -11.65
N LEU A 43 -23.65 10.84 -11.72
CA LEU A 43 -23.17 9.92 -12.74
C LEU A 43 -23.40 8.46 -12.35
N TYR A 44 -23.02 8.08 -11.12
CA TYR A 44 -23.20 6.72 -10.60
C TYR A 44 -24.61 6.45 -10.05
N GLY A 45 -25.41 7.49 -9.77
CA GLY A 45 -26.77 7.35 -9.25
C GLY A 45 -26.79 6.53 -7.97
N ASP A 46 -27.63 5.48 -7.93
CA ASP A 46 -27.77 4.59 -6.77
C ASP A 46 -26.50 3.83 -6.39
N GLN A 47 -25.51 3.73 -7.30
CA GLN A 47 -24.18 3.14 -7.00
C GLN A 47 -23.26 4.09 -6.21
N ALA A 48 -23.65 5.35 -5.96
CA ALA A 48 -22.86 6.28 -5.17
C ALA A 48 -23.64 6.95 -4.03
N GLN A 49 -23.05 6.99 -2.84
CA GLN A 49 -23.67 7.54 -1.64
C GLN A 49 -22.71 8.50 -0.92
N ASP A 50 -23.22 9.69 -0.52
CA ASP A 50 -22.48 10.56 0.39
C ASP A 50 -22.59 10.01 1.83
N VAL A 51 -21.45 9.56 2.35
CA VAL A 51 -21.30 8.98 3.70
C VAL A 51 -20.58 9.94 4.65
N SER A 52 -20.58 11.24 4.34
CA SER A 52 -19.97 12.28 5.17
C SER A 52 -20.70 12.48 6.49
N SER A 53 -19.95 12.57 7.59
CA SER A 53 -20.50 13.07 8.86
C SER A 53 -20.79 14.57 8.77
N LYS A 54 -21.81 15.08 9.48
CA LYS A 54 -22.15 16.52 9.52
C LYS A 54 -21.03 17.45 9.98
N GLN A 55 -19.97 16.93 10.62
CA GLN A 55 -18.80 17.67 11.08
C GLN A 55 -17.56 17.48 10.17
N ALA A 56 -17.68 16.72 9.06
CA ALA A 56 -16.57 16.48 8.16
C ALA A 56 -16.24 17.71 7.31
N SER A 57 -14.96 18.08 7.24
CA SER A 57 -14.48 19.16 6.36
C SER A 57 -14.31 18.74 4.89
N TYR A 58 -14.72 17.52 4.53
CA TYR A 58 -14.56 16.94 3.19
C TYR A 58 -15.76 16.05 2.88
N HIS A 59 -16.13 15.94 1.61
CA HIS A 59 -17.11 14.96 1.17
C HIS A 59 -16.45 13.58 1.06
N TYR A 60 -17.12 12.55 1.56
CA TYR A 60 -16.72 11.15 1.46
C TYR A 60 -17.79 10.41 0.67
N ILE A 61 -17.51 10.11 -0.59
CA ILE A 61 -18.44 9.41 -1.48
C ILE A 61 -18.07 7.93 -1.51
N GLN A 62 -18.93 7.07 -0.98
CA GLN A 62 -18.86 5.63 -1.21
C GLN A 62 -19.36 5.35 -2.63
N ILE A 63 -18.64 4.52 -3.39
CA ILE A 63 -19.02 4.10 -4.74
C ILE A 63 -18.96 2.57 -4.75
N ASP A 64 -20.07 1.93 -5.12
CA ASP A 64 -20.23 0.47 -5.17
C ASP A 64 -20.11 -0.04 -6.62
N ALA A 65 -19.01 0.36 -7.27
CA ALA A 65 -18.66 0.08 -8.65
C ALA A 65 -17.13 0.11 -8.82
N GLU A 66 -16.58 -0.31 -9.97
CA GLU A 66 -15.15 -0.18 -10.20
C GLU A 66 -14.76 1.30 -10.40
N VAL A 67 -13.70 1.75 -9.72
CA VAL A 67 -13.23 3.14 -9.78
C VAL A 67 -11.72 3.19 -10.01
N ILE A 68 -11.32 3.73 -11.17
CA ILE A 68 -9.91 3.86 -11.53
C ILE A 68 -9.37 5.22 -11.08
N VAL A 69 -8.59 5.21 -9.99
CA VAL A 69 -7.86 6.39 -9.49
C VAL A 69 -6.44 6.45 -10.05
N ARG A 70 -6.08 7.59 -10.67
CA ARG A 70 -4.74 7.90 -11.19
C ARG A 70 -4.32 9.32 -10.80
N HIS A 71 -3.14 9.45 -10.19
CA HIS A 71 -2.52 10.74 -9.84
C HIS A 71 -3.41 11.71 -9.03
N GLY A 72 -4.33 11.21 -8.22
CA GLY A 72 -5.30 12.04 -7.48
C GLY A 72 -6.57 12.39 -8.26
N TYR A 73 -6.88 11.65 -9.33
CA TYR A 73 -8.08 11.82 -10.14
C TYR A 73 -8.80 10.48 -10.35
N ILE A 74 -10.13 10.49 -10.25
CA ILE A 74 -11.00 9.41 -10.74
C ILE A 74 -11.18 9.62 -12.24
N LEU A 75 -10.92 8.60 -13.06
CA LEU A 75 -11.07 8.64 -14.51
C LEU A 75 -12.36 7.94 -14.95
N LEU A 76 -13.19 8.64 -15.74
CA LEU A 76 -14.46 8.11 -16.27
C LEU A 76 -14.57 8.37 -17.79
N LYS A 77 -15.22 7.44 -18.49
CA LYS A 77 -15.80 7.66 -19.83
C LYS A 77 -17.23 8.13 -19.64
N LEU A 78 -17.62 9.16 -20.38
CA LEU A 78 -18.99 9.68 -20.46
C LEU A 78 -19.51 9.62 -21.90
N SER A 79 -20.80 9.31 -22.03
CA SER A 79 -21.63 9.62 -23.18
C SER A 79 -21.94 11.12 -23.31
N ASP A 80 -22.50 11.53 -24.45
CA ASP A 80 -22.92 12.92 -24.70
C ASP A 80 -23.98 13.42 -23.67
N ASP A 81 -24.88 12.54 -23.22
CA ASP A 81 -25.91 12.87 -22.21
C ASP A 81 -25.32 13.01 -20.79
N GLU A 82 -24.36 12.16 -20.43
CA GLU A 82 -23.61 12.26 -19.17
C GLU A 82 -22.71 13.49 -19.12
N LEU A 83 -22.12 13.86 -20.26
CA LEU A 83 -21.35 15.08 -20.40
C LEU A 83 -22.23 16.31 -20.15
N THR A 84 -23.40 16.37 -20.80
CA THR A 84 -24.37 17.48 -20.65
C THR A 84 -24.85 17.62 -19.20
N ARG A 85 -25.13 16.49 -18.52
CA ARG A 85 -25.44 16.47 -17.08
C ARG A 85 -24.28 17.00 -16.23
N THR A 86 -23.05 16.59 -16.54
CA THR A 86 -21.85 17.05 -15.84
C THR A 86 -21.66 18.57 -15.99
N GLU A 87 -21.76 19.11 -17.20
CA GLU A 87 -21.68 20.56 -17.48
C GLU A 87 -22.74 21.36 -16.71
N THR A 88 -23.97 20.84 -16.64
CA THR A 88 -25.09 21.47 -15.91
C THR A 88 -24.83 21.57 -14.40
N ILE A 89 -24.05 20.66 -13.83
CA ILE A 89 -23.63 20.68 -12.42
C ILE A 89 -22.42 21.59 -12.23
N THR A 90 -21.41 21.51 -13.10
CA THR A 90 -20.15 22.26 -12.94
C THR A 90 -20.35 23.77 -13.10
N ILE A 91 -21.25 24.20 -14.00
CA ILE A 91 -21.51 25.62 -14.29
C ILE A 91 -22.03 26.40 -13.07
N GLN A 92 -22.64 25.71 -12.10
CA GLN A 92 -23.16 26.30 -10.87
C GLN A 92 -22.08 26.53 -9.79
N SER A 93 -20.83 26.14 -10.05
CA SER A 93 -19.75 26.11 -9.05
C SER A 93 -18.64 27.14 -9.33
N HIS A 94 -17.93 27.58 -8.29
CA HIS A 94 -16.75 28.45 -8.43
C HIS A 94 -15.47 27.72 -8.85
N ARG A 95 -15.39 26.43 -8.58
CA ARG A 95 -14.29 25.53 -8.94
C ARG A 95 -14.90 24.14 -9.13
N PRO A 96 -14.99 23.62 -10.35
CA PRO A 96 -15.60 22.32 -10.58
C PRO A 96 -14.69 21.18 -10.09
N ALA A 97 -13.37 21.33 -10.25
CA ALA A 97 -12.37 20.27 -10.04
C ALA A 97 -12.66 18.99 -10.87
N VAL A 98 -13.34 19.19 -12.00
CA VAL A 98 -13.61 18.21 -13.05
C VAL A 98 -12.96 18.72 -14.34
N TYR A 99 -12.29 17.83 -15.06
CA TYR A 99 -11.50 18.14 -16.24
C TYR A 99 -11.86 17.17 -17.37
N ARG A 100 -11.93 17.65 -18.60
CA ARG A 100 -12.15 16.88 -19.84
C ARG A 100 -10.85 16.76 -20.61
N TRP A 101 -10.60 15.60 -21.22
CA TRP A 101 -9.51 15.43 -22.17
C TRP A 101 -10.00 15.77 -23.58
N LEU A 102 -9.42 16.80 -24.19
CA LEU A 102 -9.76 17.27 -25.53
C LEU A 102 -8.49 17.68 -26.30
N GLU A 103 -8.37 17.23 -27.55
CA GLU A 103 -7.27 17.59 -28.47
C GLU A 103 -5.84 17.40 -27.89
N GLY A 104 -5.67 16.40 -27.02
CA GLY A 104 -4.38 16.10 -26.38
C GLY A 104 -4.04 16.98 -25.17
N THR A 105 -5.03 17.72 -24.64
CA THR A 105 -4.89 18.60 -23.45
C THR A 105 -6.01 18.36 -22.44
N TRP A 106 -5.76 18.68 -21.17
CA TRP A 106 -6.83 18.75 -20.17
C TRP A 106 -7.44 20.15 -20.15
N GLN A 107 -8.76 20.20 -20.10
CA GLN A 107 -9.54 21.43 -19.99
C GLN A 107 -10.47 21.31 -18.77
N GLU A 108 -10.45 22.32 -17.89
CA GLU A 108 -11.41 22.44 -16.79
C GLU A 108 -12.80 22.72 -17.33
N PHE A 109 -13.81 22.08 -16.74
CA PHE A 109 -15.21 22.24 -17.14
C PHE A 109 -15.74 23.68 -16.97
N PRO A 110 -16.80 24.04 -17.72
CA PRO A 110 -17.57 25.26 -17.49
C PRO A 110 -17.96 25.45 -16.02
N ASN A 111 -17.87 26.69 -15.54
CA ASN A 111 -18.07 27.07 -14.15
C ASN A 111 -18.67 28.50 -14.08
N ILE A 112 -19.07 28.96 -12.90
CA ILE A 112 -19.78 30.24 -12.73
C ILE A 112 -18.97 31.48 -13.19
N ARG A 113 -17.65 31.34 -13.41
CA ARG A 113 -16.78 32.41 -13.92
C ARG A 113 -16.48 32.31 -15.42
N SER A 114 -16.70 31.14 -16.04
CA SER A 114 -16.53 30.94 -17.48
C SER A 114 -17.47 29.87 -18.00
N ALA A 115 -18.31 30.25 -18.97
CA ALA A 115 -19.23 29.33 -19.64
C ALA A 115 -18.51 28.35 -20.59
N ASP A 116 -17.27 28.65 -20.98
CA ASP A 116 -16.47 27.84 -21.89
C ASP A 116 -15.43 27.00 -21.13
N TYR A 117 -15.07 25.85 -21.69
CA TYR A 117 -13.94 25.03 -21.24
C TYR A 117 -12.64 25.84 -21.15
N GLN A 118 -11.90 25.69 -20.05
CA GLN A 118 -10.66 26.46 -19.81
C GLN A 118 -9.43 25.56 -19.81
N PRO A 119 -8.31 25.95 -20.45
CA PRO A 119 -7.08 25.15 -20.39
C PRO A 119 -6.55 25.06 -18.95
N THR A 120 -6.10 23.89 -18.52
CA THR A 120 -5.50 23.70 -17.20
C THR A 120 -4.24 24.56 -17.04
N SER A 121 -4.25 25.48 -16.08
CA SER A 121 -3.04 26.23 -15.69
C SER A 121 -2.04 25.31 -14.98
N GLY A 122 -0.74 25.60 -15.09
CA GLY A 122 0.34 24.67 -14.68
C GLY A 122 0.39 24.25 -13.20
N SER A 123 -0.49 24.78 -12.35
CA SER A 123 -0.68 24.40 -10.94
C SER A 123 -2.07 23.81 -10.62
N SER A 124 -2.95 23.65 -11.62
CA SER A 124 -4.35 23.22 -11.44
C SER A 124 -4.82 22.32 -12.58
N GLY A 125 -4.92 21.02 -12.31
CA GLY A 125 -5.45 20.02 -13.23
C GLY A 125 -4.48 18.85 -13.49
N PRO A 126 -4.94 17.78 -14.17
CA PRO A 126 -4.12 16.61 -14.44
C PRO A 126 -3.04 16.93 -15.49
N ASN A 127 -1.86 16.28 -15.38
CA ASN A 127 -0.71 16.51 -16.24
C ASN A 127 -0.21 15.25 -16.98
N PHE A 128 -1.07 14.24 -17.10
CA PHE A 128 -0.79 12.96 -17.76
C PHE A 128 -1.73 12.73 -18.95
N ASN A 129 -1.31 11.95 -19.93
CA ASN A 129 -2.17 11.56 -21.06
C ASN A 129 -3.01 10.31 -20.67
N PRO A 130 -4.36 10.37 -20.67
CA PRO A 130 -5.23 9.23 -20.36
C PRO A 130 -5.41 8.25 -21.54
N THR A 131 -5.02 8.60 -22.77
CA THR A 131 -5.23 7.77 -23.96
C THR A 131 -4.48 6.44 -23.86
N GLY A 132 -5.24 5.34 -23.79
CA GLY A 132 -4.73 3.98 -23.59
C GLY A 132 -4.62 3.56 -22.12
N MET A 133 -5.20 4.31 -21.18
CA MET A 133 -5.56 3.78 -19.86
C MET A 133 -6.87 2.98 -19.94
N LEU A 134 -7.03 1.99 -19.07
CA LEU A 134 -8.36 1.48 -18.73
C LEU A 134 -9.10 2.60 -17.99
N ILE A 135 -10.31 2.90 -18.45
CA ILE A 135 -11.18 3.97 -17.94
C ILE A 135 -12.58 3.38 -17.84
N VAL A 136 -13.23 3.51 -16.69
CA VAL A 136 -14.53 2.90 -16.41
C VAL A 136 -15.64 3.74 -17.03
N SER A 137 -16.69 3.10 -17.57
CA SER A 137 -17.91 3.81 -17.97
C SER A 137 -18.74 4.16 -16.72
N ALA A 138 -19.15 5.42 -16.62
CA ALA A 138 -19.89 5.89 -15.45
C ALA A 138 -21.26 5.23 -15.26
N SER A 139 -21.90 4.77 -16.34
CA SER A 139 -23.25 4.20 -16.35
C SER A 139 -23.33 2.70 -16.11
N THR A 140 -22.26 1.94 -16.33
CA THR A 140 -22.25 0.48 -16.11
C THR A 140 -21.45 0.08 -14.87
N GLY A 141 -20.47 0.89 -14.43
CA GLY A 141 -19.60 0.55 -13.31
C GLY A 141 -18.61 -0.58 -13.59
N GLU A 142 -18.63 -1.14 -14.81
CA GLU A 142 -17.76 -2.19 -15.30
C GLU A 142 -16.58 -1.57 -16.07
N ALA A 143 -15.35 -1.99 -15.78
CA ALA A 143 -14.26 -1.75 -16.70
C ALA A 143 -14.48 -2.61 -17.95
N GLU A 144 -14.51 -1.99 -19.14
CA GLU A 144 -14.51 -2.75 -20.39
C GLU A 144 -13.34 -3.74 -20.38
N PRO A 145 -13.56 -5.03 -20.71
CA PRO A 145 -12.48 -6.00 -20.77
C PRO A 145 -11.42 -5.48 -21.75
N ALA A 146 -10.15 -5.57 -21.33
CA ALA A 146 -9.04 -5.11 -22.15
C ALA A 146 -9.15 -5.71 -23.56
N SER A 147 -9.20 -4.84 -24.57
CA SER A 147 -9.53 -5.22 -25.95
C SER A 147 -8.86 -6.54 -26.33
N GLU A 148 -9.67 -7.53 -26.72
CA GLU A 148 -9.16 -8.85 -27.13
C GLU A 148 -8.14 -8.67 -28.27
N THR A 149 -8.40 -7.67 -29.13
CA THR A 149 -7.51 -7.19 -30.17
C THR A 149 -6.17 -6.64 -29.64
N ILE A 150 -5.07 -7.12 -30.22
CA ILE A 150 -3.74 -6.56 -29.99
C ILE A 150 -3.47 -5.51 -31.08
N THR A 151 -3.18 -4.29 -30.65
CA THR A 151 -2.90 -3.13 -31.53
C THR A 151 -1.41 -2.84 -31.59
N ALA A 152 -0.90 -2.60 -32.80
CA ALA A 152 0.49 -2.25 -33.08
C ALA A 152 0.60 -0.81 -33.59
N GLU A 153 1.08 0.09 -32.73
CA GLU A 153 1.22 1.53 -33.01
C GLU A 153 2.68 1.86 -33.35
N LYS A 154 2.94 2.35 -34.56
CA LYS A 154 4.27 2.85 -34.96
C LYS A 154 4.46 4.29 -34.50
N SER A 155 5.37 4.50 -33.56
CA SER A 155 5.80 5.83 -33.08
C SER A 155 7.19 6.16 -33.61
N GLN A 156 7.32 7.29 -34.32
CA GLN A 156 8.58 7.77 -34.88
C GLN A 156 8.63 9.30 -34.68
N ARG A 157 9.69 9.82 -34.04
CA ARG A 157 9.80 11.24 -33.68
C ARG A 157 10.37 12.11 -34.80
N THR A 158 11.29 11.57 -35.58
CA THR A 158 11.85 12.18 -36.79
C THR A 158 12.13 11.08 -37.81
N GLU A 159 12.13 11.45 -39.09
CA GLU A 159 12.22 10.50 -40.21
C GLU A 159 13.54 9.69 -40.23
N ASN A 160 14.60 10.24 -39.63
CA ASN A 160 15.91 9.60 -39.44
C ASN A 160 16.06 8.74 -38.16
N GLU A 161 15.11 8.79 -37.22
CA GLU A 161 15.20 7.98 -35.99
C GLU A 161 14.57 6.59 -36.17
N THR A 162 15.17 5.57 -35.53
CA THR A 162 14.64 4.20 -35.52
C THR A 162 13.23 4.17 -34.90
N PRO A 163 12.21 3.68 -35.62
CA PRO A 163 10.83 3.69 -35.11
C PRO A 163 10.63 2.70 -33.96
N TRP A 164 9.72 3.08 -33.06
CA TRP A 164 9.29 2.29 -31.91
C TRP A 164 7.90 1.74 -32.19
N TRP A 165 7.73 0.44 -32.11
CA TRP A 165 6.44 -0.22 -32.26
C TRP A 165 5.89 -0.53 -30.87
N TRP A 166 4.77 0.07 -30.51
CA TRP A 166 4.07 -0.15 -29.25
C TRP A 166 2.95 -1.17 -29.45
N LEU A 167 2.94 -2.21 -28.62
CA LEU A 167 1.94 -3.28 -28.66
C LEU A 167 1.08 -3.20 -27.40
N ARG A 168 -0.22 -2.94 -27.61
CA ARG A 168 -1.24 -2.74 -26.56
C ARG A 168 -2.41 -3.73 -26.77
N GLY A 169 -3.29 -3.87 -25.78
CA GLY A 169 -4.39 -4.87 -25.77
C GLY A 169 -4.05 -6.12 -24.95
N ASN A 170 -4.77 -7.23 -25.18
CA ASN A 170 -4.60 -8.48 -24.43
C ASN A 170 -3.29 -9.24 -24.73
N THR A 171 -2.16 -8.65 -24.33
CA THR A 171 -0.80 -9.16 -24.57
C THR A 171 -0.31 -10.13 -23.49
N TYR A 172 -1.12 -10.44 -22.47
CA TYR A 172 -0.74 -11.31 -21.36
C TYR A 172 -0.56 -12.79 -21.76
N PRO A 173 -1.48 -13.42 -22.53
CA PRO A 173 -1.32 -14.81 -23.00
C PRO A 173 -0.11 -15.01 -23.92
N HIS A 174 0.32 -13.95 -24.61
CA HIS A 174 1.37 -13.99 -25.63
C HIS A 174 2.72 -13.43 -25.15
N ARG A 175 2.85 -13.17 -23.84
CA ARG A 175 4.04 -12.60 -23.18
C ARG A 175 5.36 -13.26 -23.59
N ASP A 176 5.39 -14.58 -23.73
CA ASP A 176 6.63 -15.30 -24.02
C ASP A 176 7.00 -15.30 -25.51
N VAL A 177 6.02 -15.16 -26.41
CA VAL A 177 6.25 -14.87 -27.83
C VAL A 177 6.88 -13.49 -27.96
N LEU A 178 6.30 -12.48 -27.31
CA LEU A 178 6.81 -11.10 -27.34
C LEU A 178 8.24 -10.99 -26.79
N LYS A 179 8.56 -11.65 -25.67
CA LYS A 179 9.95 -11.72 -25.18
C LYS A 179 10.89 -12.40 -26.17
N ARG A 180 10.49 -13.53 -26.76
CA ARG A 180 11.32 -14.34 -27.67
C ARG A 180 11.75 -13.54 -28.90
N TRP A 181 10.87 -12.67 -29.41
CA TRP A 181 11.12 -11.80 -30.56
C TRP A 181 11.65 -10.40 -30.18
N GLY A 182 12.21 -10.25 -28.98
CA GLY A 182 12.97 -9.06 -28.57
C GLY A 182 12.11 -7.87 -28.11
N CYS A 183 10.79 -8.02 -28.02
CA CYS A 183 9.94 -6.98 -27.44
C CYS A 183 10.22 -6.84 -25.93
N ARG A 184 10.16 -5.62 -25.42
CA ARG A 184 10.42 -5.29 -24.01
C ARG A 184 9.18 -4.67 -23.37
N TRP A 185 8.93 -4.96 -22.10
CA TRP A 185 7.81 -4.35 -21.36
C TRP A 185 8.19 -2.97 -20.82
N SER A 186 7.41 -1.95 -21.15
CA SER A 186 7.51 -0.61 -20.55
C SER A 186 6.64 -0.52 -19.30
N LYS A 187 7.27 -0.46 -18.12
CA LYS A 187 6.54 -0.20 -16.86
C LYS A 187 5.79 1.15 -16.85
N ARG A 188 6.30 2.15 -17.58
CA ARG A 188 5.70 3.50 -17.66
C ARG A 188 4.45 3.53 -18.53
N ASN A 189 4.47 2.86 -19.68
CA ASN A 189 3.38 2.89 -20.65
C ASN A 189 2.47 1.65 -20.56
N LYS A 190 2.79 0.67 -19.70
CA LYS A 190 2.11 -0.62 -19.56
C LYS A 190 1.85 -1.32 -20.91
N ALA A 191 2.85 -1.26 -21.77
CA ALA A 191 2.80 -1.79 -23.13
C ALA A 191 4.12 -2.48 -23.47
N TRP A 192 4.07 -3.45 -24.38
CA TRP A 192 5.28 -3.96 -24.99
C TRP A 192 5.79 -2.95 -26.04
N TYR A 193 7.10 -2.87 -26.21
CA TYR A 193 7.70 -2.10 -27.28
C TYR A 193 8.79 -2.88 -27.99
N TYR A 194 8.93 -2.64 -29.28
CA TYR A 194 10.01 -3.14 -30.13
C TYR A 194 10.68 -1.97 -30.85
N ILE A 195 12.00 -1.93 -30.89
CA ILE A 195 12.78 -0.87 -31.55
C ILE A 195 13.39 -1.48 -32.81
N GLY A 196 12.96 -1.00 -33.98
CA GLY A 196 13.43 -1.52 -35.26
C GLY A 196 12.53 -1.08 -36.42
N THR A 197 13.10 -1.06 -37.63
CA THR A 197 12.43 -0.56 -38.85
C THR A 197 11.13 -1.29 -39.18
N GLN A 198 11.03 -2.58 -38.87
CA GLN A 198 9.86 -3.43 -39.09
C GLN A 198 9.61 -4.33 -37.87
N LEU A 199 8.33 -4.55 -37.52
CA LEU A 199 7.95 -5.58 -36.54
C LEU A 199 8.35 -6.98 -37.05
N PRO A 200 8.91 -7.87 -36.20
CA PRO A 200 9.18 -9.26 -36.55
C PRO A 200 7.91 -9.96 -37.05
N ASP A 201 8.02 -10.77 -38.10
CA ASP A 201 6.84 -11.34 -38.78
C ASP A 201 5.96 -12.19 -37.86
N ALA A 202 6.56 -12.89 -36.88
CA ALA A 202 5.80 -13.64 -35.86
C ALA A 202 4.96 -12.75 -34.93
N VAL A 203 5.37 -11.50 -34.70
CA VAL A 203 4.59 -10.52 -33.91
C VAL A 203 3.50 -9.87 -34.78
N ARG A 204 3.77 -9.70 -36.08
CA ARG A 204 2.77 -9.24 -37.06
C ARG A 204 1.66 -10.27 -37.27
N GLN A 205 2.04 -11.54 -37.46
CA GLN A 205 1.12 -12.68 -37.52
C GLN A 205 0.31 -12.82 -36.24
N LEU A 206 0.89 -12.57 -35.06
CA LEU A 206 0.15 -12.55 -33.80
C LEU A 206 -0.94 -11.46 -33.81
N THR A 207 -0.61 -10.23 -34.23
CA THR A 207 -1.61 -9.15 -34.34
C THR A 207 -2.67 -9.44 -35.40
N GLU A 208 -2.32 -10.10 -36.51
CA GLU A 208 -3.28 -10.49 -37.55
C GLU A 208 -4.20 -11.62 -37.07
N GLN A 209 -3.67 -12.66 -36.43
CA GLN A 209 -4.44 -13.79 -35.88
C GLN A 209 -5.44 -13.35 -34.81
N VAL A 210 -5.03 -12.47 -33.90
CA VAL A 210 -5.89 -11.98 -32.82
C VAL A 210 -6.94 -10.95 -33.31
N ASN A 211 -6.71 -10.32 -34.47
CA ASN A 211 -7.64 -9.36 -35.06
C ASN A 211 -8.48 -9.93 -36.21
N THR A 212 -8.32 -11.22 -36.56
CA THR A 212 -9.14 -11.87 -37.60
C THR A 212 -10.37 -12.52 -36.96
N PRO A 213 -11.61 -12.16 -37.36
CA PRO A 213 -12.81 -12.83 -36.88
C PRO A 213 -12.87 -14.25 -37.43
N ASN A 214 -12.54 -15.24 -36.60
CA ASN A 214 -12.55 -16.64 -36.99
C ASN A 214 -13.85 -17.31 -36.51
N ASP A 215 -14.85 -17.36 -37.40
CA ASP A 215 -16.04 -18.21 -37.25
C ASP A 215 -15.60 -19.69 -37.25
N LYS A 216 -15.21 -20.22 -36.09
CA LYS A 216 -15.08 -21.66 -35.86
C LYS A 216 -15.67 -22.12 -34.54
N VAL A 217 -16.88 -22.66 -34.70
CA VAL A 217 -17.53 -23.68 -33.89
C VAL A 217 -16.54 -24.62 -33.19
N MET A 218 -16.82 -24.83 -31.90
CA MET A 218 -16.39 -25.90 -30.99
C MET A 218 -15.29 -26.88 -31.45
N CYS A 219 -14.23 -26.96 -30.64
CA CYS A 219 -13.67 -28.24 -30.25
C CYS A 219 -13.57 -28.24 -28.71
N ASN A 220 -14.28 -29.15 -28.05
CA ASN A 220 -14.08 -29.40 -26.62
C ASN A 220 -12.74 -30.13 -26.45
N ASP A 221 -11.90 -29.68 -25.52
CA ASP A 221 -10.89 -30.54 -24.90
C ASP A 221 -10.46 -29.97 -23.52
N ASP A 222 -11.16 -30.44 -22.49
CA ASP A 222 -10.62 -30.84 -21.19
C ASP A 222 -9.48 -30.02 -20.56
N ARG A 223 -9.83 -28.92 -19.86
CA ARG A 223 -9.32 -28.57 -18.51
C ARG A 223 -10.32 -27.75 -17.70
N ASN A 224 -11.45 -28.35 -17.32
CA ASN A 224 -12.18 -27.92 -16.11
C ASN A 224 -11.96 -28.99 -15.02
N PRO A 225 -11.89 -28.63 -13.73
CA PRO A 225 -11.49 -29.58 -12.70
C PRO A 225 -12.61 -30.58 -12.38
N CYS A 226 -12.24 -31.87 -12.32
CA CYS A 226 -12.87 -33.02 -11.64
C CYS A 226 -14.37 -32.89 -11.30
N SER A 227 -15.21 -33.74 -11.90
CA SER A 227 -16.63 -33.79 -11.55
C SER A 227 -16.85 -34.28 -10.11
N ILE A 228 -18.00 -33.90 -9.52
CA ILE A 228 -18.44 -34.33 -8.17
C ILE A 228 -18.53 -35.86 -8.04
N GLU A 229 -18.74 -36.55 -9.15
CA GLU A 229 -18.86 -38.00 -9.26
C GLU A 229 -17.49 -38.71 -9.19
N GLU A 230 -16.41 -38.07 -9.67
CA GLU A 230 -15.04 -38.58 -9.45
C GLU A 230 -14.55 -38.30 -8.02
N ALA A 231 -14.88 -37.11 -7.48
CA ALA A 231 -14.47 -36.73 -6.12
C ALA A 231 -15.05 -37.68 -5.04
N THR A 232 -16.28 -38.16 -5.24
CA THR A 232 -16.93 -39.13 -4.34
C THR A 232 -16.30 -40.52 -4.40
N ALA A 233 -15.83 -40.96 -5.58
CA ALA A 233 -15.10 -42.22 -5.74
C ALA A 233 -13.70 -42.19 -5.09
N ILE A 234 -13.05 -41.02 -5.01
CA ILE A 234 -11.71 -40.87 -4.44
C ILE A 234 -11.74 -40.69 -2.91
N LEU A 235 -12.75 -40.00 -2.36
CA LEU A 235 -12.78 -39.60 -0.94
C LEU A 235 -13.71 -40.44 -0.04
N GLY A 236 -14.56 -41.30 -0.59
CA GLY A 236 -15.27 -42.32 0.19
C GLY A 236 -16.27 -41.80 1.25
N MET A 237 -16.76 -40.56 1.10
CA MET A 237 -17.76 -39.97 2.00
C MET A 237 -19.04 -39.62 1.23
N HIS A 238 -20.17 -40.21 1.64
CA HIS A 238 -21.48 -39.85 1.12
C HIS A 238 -21.97 -38.56 1.78
N LEU A 239 -22.21 -37.52 0.97
CA LEU A 239 -23.02 -36.37 1.34
C LEU A 239 -24.45 -36.61 0.83
N ASN A 240 -25.42 -36.68 1.73
CA ASN A 240 -26.82 -36.76 1.38
C ASN A 240 -27.37 -35.35 1.12
N ASP A 241 -27.54 -34.99 -0.15
CA ASP A 241 -28.39 -33.87 -0.53
C ASP A 241 -29.86 -34.33 -0.58
N SER A 242 -30.73 -33.60 0.12
CA SER A 242 -32.17 -33.66 -0.12
C SER A 242 -32.79 -32.27 0.08
N VAL A 243 -33.05 -31.58 -1.04
CA VAL A 243 -33.76 -30.30 -1.07
C VAL A 243 -35.28 -30.53 -1.06
N ASN A 244 -35.96 -29.77 -0.19
CA ASN A 244 -37.38 -29.39 -0.16
C ASN A 244 -38.37 -29.99 -1.18
N ALA A 245 -39.53 -30.46 -0.69
CA ALA A 245 -40.85 -30.00 -1.17
C ALA A 245 -42.06 -30.39 -0.27
N SER A 246 -42.91 -29.39 0.02
CA SER A 246 -44.38 -29.46 0.26
C SER A 246 -45.01 -30.12 1.52
N ILE A 247 -45.99 -29.37 2.06
CA ILE A 247 -46.96 -29.56 3.17
C ILE A 247 -48.29 -30.11 2.55
N PRO A 248 -49.19 -30.92 3.18
CA PRO A 248 -50.15 -30.37 4.19
C PRO A 248 -50.99 -31.26 5.17
N VAL A 249 -51.62 -30.54 6.14
CA VAL A 249 -52.93 -30.75 6.83
C VAL A 249 -53.08 -31.70 8.05
N GLU A 250 -53.65 -31.11 9.14
CA GLU A 250 -54.38 -31.65 10.34
C GLU A 250 -53.70 -32.73 11.23
N ASP A 251 -53.85 -32.77 12.57
CA ASP A 251 -54.91 -32.26 13.48
C ASP A 251 -54.35 -31.60 14.77
N ASP A 252 -55.18 -30.76 15.41
CA ASP A 252 -55.00 -30.09 16.74
C ASP A 252 -55.76 -30.95 17.84
N PRO A 253 -55.91 -30.63 19.16
CA PRO A 253 -55.59 -29.37 19.84
C PRO A 253 -55.14 -29.42 21.34
N GLN A 254 -54.99 -28.21 21.91
CA GLN A 254 -54.94 -27.83 23.36
C GLN A 254 -53.63 -28.17 24.10
N ILE A 255 -53.08 -27.31 24.99
CA ILE A 255 -53.69 -26.36 25.93
C ILE A 255 -52.93 -25.00 25.99
N ALA A 256 -53.69 -23.91 26.15
CA ALA A 256 -53.26 -22.59 26.67
C ALA A 256 -54.36 -22.10 27.66
N PRO A 257 -54.29 -20.92 28.34
CA PRO A 257 -53.23 -19.90 28.44
C PRO A 257 -52.80 -19.64 29.92
N SER A 258 -51.93 -18.66 30.24
CA SER A 258 -52.26 -17.36 30.90
C SER A 258 -51.04 -16.91 31.76
N ILE A 259 -50.75 -15.66 32.16
CA ILE A 259 -51.18 -14.29 31.75
C ILE A 259 -50.09 -13.25 32.16
N ASP A 260 -50.20 -12.02 31.65
CA ASP A 260 -49.57 -10.72 32.01
C ASP A 260 -48.62 -10.58 33.22
N ASN A 261 -47.56 -9.78 33.03
CA ASN A 261 -47.49 -8.44 33.66
C ASN A 261 -46.44 -7.54 32.97
N ALA A 262 -46.61 -6.22 33.11
CA ALA A 262 -45.89 -5.20 32.35
C ALA A 262 -45.05 -4.26 33.25
N VAL A 263 -44.17 -3.50 32.58
CA VAL A 263 -43.46 -2.29 33.05
C VAL A 263 -42.36 -2.49 34.10
N ASP A 264 -41.10 -2.28 33.70
CA ASP A 264 -40.30 -1.22 34.34
C ASP A 264 -39.16 -0.70 33.45
N MET A 265 -38.86 0.60 33.56
CA MET A 265 -37.74 1.27 32.88
C MET A 265 -36.62 1.59 33.87
N ALA A 266 -35.39 1.10 33.64
CA ALA A 266 -34.20 1.69 34.27
C ALA A 266 -32.88 1.39 33.55
N ALA A 267 -32.06 2.44 33.47
CA ALA A 267 -30.58 2.46 33.37
C ALA A 267 -29.87 1.81 32.16
N GLU A 268 -29.14 2.67 31.45
CA GLU A 268 -28.07 2.31 30.52
C GLU A 268 -26.88 1.71 31.30
N ASP A 269 -26.38 0.54 30.87
CA ASP A 269 -25.20 -0.08 31.46
C ASP A 269 -23.98 0.14 30.53
N GLU A 270 -23.08 1.04 30.93
CA GLU A 270 -21.83 1.29 30.22
C GLU A 270 -20.94 0.03 30.20
N PRO A 271 -20.26 -0.30 29.09
CA PRO A 271 -19.41 -1.50 29.02
C PRO A 271 -18.11 -1.32 29.83
N LYS A 272 -18.17 -1.62 31.13
CA LYS A 272 -17.02 -1.71 32.03
C LYS A 272 -16.04 -2.79 31.55
N ILE A 273 -14.91 -2.36 31.01
CA ILE A 273 -13.78 -3.22 30.64
C ILE A 273 -13.28 -3.96 31.89
N ARG A 274 -13.55 -5.27 31.98
CA ARG A 274 -12.99 -6.13 33.03
C ARG A 274 -11.52 -6.42 32.72
N ILE A 275 -10.62 -5.73 33.42
CA ILE A 275 -9.19 -6.05 33.41
C ILE A 275 -8.97 -7.30 34.28
N THR A 276 -8.81 -8.47 33.65
CA THR A 276 -8.35 -9.67 34.34
C THR A 276 -6.90 -9.47 34.78
N LYS A 277 -6.64 -9.48 36.09
CA LYS A 277 -5.26 -9.42 36.62
C LYS A 277 -4.48 -10.64 36.09
N PRO A 278 -3.31 -10.47 35.44
CA PRO A 278 -2.43 -11.61 35.18
C PRO A 278 -1.88 -12.14 36.51
N MET A 279 -1.88 -13.46 36.70
CA MET A 279 -1.11 -14.07 37.79
C MET A 279 0.38 -13.82 37.53
N LEU A 280 1.04 -13.12 38.46
CA LEU A 280 2.47 -12.83 38.44
C LEU A 280 3.27 -13.80 39.33
N ASP A 281 2.59 -14.84 39.82
CA ASP A 281 3.10 -15.85 40.73
C ASP A 281 3.42 -17.13 39.94
N LEU A 282 4.70 -17.44 39.84
CA LEU A 282 5.19 -18.72 39.34
C LEU A 282 5.06 -19.77 40.47
N PRO A 283 4.66 -21.01 40.17
CA PRO A 283 4.86 -22.11 41.11
C PRO A 283 6.38 -22.31 41.35
N ASP A 284 6.72 -22.71 42.57
CA ASP A 284 8.11 -22.84 43.02
C ASP A 284 8.93 -23.77 42.10
N GLY A 285 10.04 -23.25 41.56
CA GLY A 285 11.02 -24.03 40.78
C GLY A 285 11.11 -23.77 39.26
N ALA A 286 10.29 -22.89 38.67
CA ALA A 286 10.42 -22.50 37.26
C ALA A 286 11.42 -21.33 37.06
N GLU A 287 12.25 -21.39 36.00
CA GLU A 287 13.14 -20.27 35.65
C GLU A 287 12.36 -18.97 35.42
N ALA A 288 12.83 -17.87 36.00
CA ALA A 288 12.11 -16.61 35.98
C ALA A 288 12.12 -15.97 34.58
N ASP A 289 10.92 -15.85 33.97
CA ASP A 289 10.71 -15.17 32.68
C ASP A 289 11.40 -13.78 32.71
N PRO A 290 12.31 -13.45 31.76
CA PRO A 290 13.02 -12.18 31.74
C PRO A 290 12.08 -10.97 31.67
N ILE A 291 10.86 -11.14 31.13
CA ILE A 291 9.82 -10.10 31.14
C ILE A 291 9.34 -9.85 32.57
N ILE A 292 9.10 -10.91 33.35
CA ILE A 292 8.71 -10.79 34.76
C ILE A 292 9.84 -10.18 35.59
N VAL A 293 11.11 -10.54 35.30
CA VAL A 293 12.28 -9.95 35.98
C VAL A 293 12.45 -8.46 35.66
N ALA A 294 12.37 -8.06 34.38
CA ALA A 294 12.47 -6.66 33.99
C ALA A 294 11.33 -5.81 34.58
N VAL A 295 10.09 -6.30 34.50
CA VAL A 295 8.92 -5.69 35.17
C VAL A 295 9.09 -5.67 36.70
N ARG A 296 9.86 -6.59 37.30
CA ARG A 296 10.23 -6.58 38.73
C ARG A 296 11.31 -5.55 39.09
N GLN A 297 12.20 -5.19 38.17
CA GLN A 297 13.29 -4.26 38.44
C GLN A 297 12.95 -2.79 38.10
N THR A 298 12.12 -2.52 37.07
CA THR A 298 11.72 -1.15 36.71
C THR A 298 10.81 -0.52 37.77
N THR A 299 11.39 0.29 38.64
CA THR A 299 10.69 1.12 39.63
C THR A 299 10.71 2.59 39.18
N LEU A 300 9.65 3.36 39.44
CA LEU A 300 9.51 4.76 38.97
C LEU A 300 10.73 5.65 39.28
N GLU A 301 11.41 5.40 40.41
CA GLU A 301 12.61 6.14 40.85
C GLU A 301 13.88 5.89 40.00
N THR A 302 13.88 4.86 39.15
CA THR A 302 15.04 4.47 38.31
C THR A 302 14.96 4.96 36.86
N LEU A 303 13.88 5.63 36.47
CA LEU A 303 13.69 6.17 35.13
C LEU A 303 14.30 7.58 35.01
N PRO A 304 15.26 7.82 34.10
CA PRO A 304 15.84 9.16 33.93
C PRO A 304 14.79 10.12 33.36
N VAL A 305 14.60 11.27 34.03
CA VAL A 305 13.70 12.34 33.57
C VAL A 305 14.39 13.13 32.45
N LEU A 306 14.15 12.71 31.20
CA LEU A 306 14.53 13.48 30.02
C LEU A 306 13.50 14.58 29.77
N GLN A 307 13.96 15.83 29.74
CA GLN A 307 13.10 16.99 29.50
C GLN A 307 12.80 17.14 28.01
N SER A 308 11.52 17.15 27.65
CA SER A 308 11.09 17.46 26.28
C SER A 308 11.38 18.93 25.93
N PRO A 309 12.12 19.23 24.84
CA PRO A 309 12.23 20.60 24.34
C PRO A 309 10.87 21.07 23.75
N PRO A 310 10.64 22.39 23.65
CA PRO A 310 9.36 22.93 23.18
C PRO A 310 9.09 22.59 21.71
N SER A 311 7.85 22.17 21.42
CA SER A 311 7.41 21.72 20.09
C SER A 311 7.64 22.76 19.00
N ALA A 312 8.54 22.44 18.06
CA ALA A 312 8.77 23.27 16.87
C ALA A 312 7.61 23.13 15.86
N SER A 313 7.21 24.25 15.27
CA SER A 313 5.98 24.37 14.48
C SER A 313 6.06 23.80 13.06
N GLY A 314 5.08 22.98 12.69
CA GLY A 314 4.27 23.12 11.47
C GLY A 314 4.90 22.95 10.07
N GLY A 315 6.22 22.84 9.94
CA GLY A 315 6.89 22.57 8.67
C GLY A 315 7.12 21.08 8.44
N ARG A 316 7.14 20.62 7.17
CA ARG A 316 7.73 19.32 6.80
C ARG A 316 9.26 19.39 6.93
N ASN A 317 9.74 19.40 8.17
CA ASN A 317 11.17 19.34 8.47
C ASN A 317 11.69 17.96 8.09
N LEU A 318 12.36 17.89 6.94
CA LEU A 318 13.11 16.71 6.53
C LEU A 318 14.29 16.54 7.50
N LEU A 319 14.18 15.59 8.42
CA LEU A 319 15.24 15.29 9.38
C LEU A 319 16.43 14.66 8.65
N ARG A 320 17.62 15.22 8.87
CA ARG A 320 18.87 14.70 8.33
C ARG A 320 19.26 13.42 9.09
N ILE A 321 19.40 12.31 8.39
CA ILE A 321 20.02 11.09 8.94
C ILE A 321 21.54 11.36 9.08
N PRO A 322 22.15 11.15 10.26
CA PRO A 322 23.59 11.30 10.44
C PRO A 322 24.33 10.21 9.67
N GLN A 323 25.32 10.60 8.87
CA GLN A 323 26.05 9.75 7.94
C GLN A 323 27.46 10.25 7.70
N SER A 324 28.43 9.32 7.63
CA SER A 324 29.85 9.59 7.38
C SER A 324 30.50 8.49 6.53
N PRO A 325 31.57 8.80 5.77
CA PRO A 325 32.23 7.83 4.91
C PRO A 325 32.80 6.66 5.73
N CYS A 326 32.30 5.45 5.46
CA CYS A 326 32.67 4.22 6.15
C CYS A 326 33.91 3.54 5.55
N GLY A 327 34.14 3.74 4.25
CA GLY A 327 35.06 2.93 3.46
C GLY A 327 34.59 2.75 2.01
N GLU A 328 35.30 1.92 1.25
CA GLU A 328 34.98 1.59 -0.13
C GLU A 328 34.21 0.26 -0.23
N LEU A 329 33.15 0.22 -1.04
CA LEU A 329 32.43 -1.01 -1.38
C LEU A 329 33.13 -1.73 -2.53
N THR A 330 33.66 -2.90 -2.22
CA THR A 330 34.35 -3.79 -3.15
C THR A 330 33.53 -5.06 -3.39
N GLY A 331 33.72 -5.69 -4.55
CA GLY A 331 32.96 -6.89 -4.89
C GLY A 331 33.02 -7.25 -6.37
N SER A 332 34.23 -7.35 -6.94
CA SER A 332 34.43 -7.67 -8.36
C SER A 332 33.71 -6.71 -9.32
N ILE A 333 33.64 -5.43 -8.95
CA ILE A 333 33.07 -4.36 -9.76
C ILE A 333 34.15 -3.44 -10.34
N THR A 334 33.85 -2.78 -11.45
CA THR A 334 34.74 -1.80 -12.09
C THR A 334 34.35 -0.38 -11.69
N GLY A 335 35.18 0.27 -10.87
CA GLY A 335 35.03 1.65 -10.42
C GLY A 335 34.81 1.78 -8.91
N SER A 336 35.24 2.91 -8.34
CA SER A 336 35.22 3.15 -6.90
C SER A 336 33.84 3.56 -6.38
N VAL A 337 33.32 2.87 -5.37
CA VAL A 337 32.03 3.17 -4.73
C VAL A 337 32.24 3.38 -3.25
N TRP A 338 31.91 4.56 -2.72
CA TRP A 338 32.05 4.87 -1.30
C TRP A 338 30.80 4.49 -0.53
N CYS A 339 30.96 3.90 0.65
CA CYS A 339 29.88 3.69 1.60
C CYS A 339 29.79 4.89 2.56
N TYR A 340 28.58 5.38 2.81
CA TYR A 340 28.29 6.50 3.74
C TYR A 340 27.46 6.08 4.96
N GLY A 341 27.14 4.80 5.05
CA GLY A 341 26.43 4.22 6.18
C GLY A 341 25.95 2.81 5.85
N TYR A 342 26.07 1.88 6.79
CA TYR A 342 25.52 0.52 6.65
C TYR A 342 24.93 0.02 7.97
N ALA A 343 24.05 -0.97 7.88
CA ALA A 343 23.55 -1.73 9.03
C ALA A 343 23.42 -3.21 8.68
N VAL A 344 23.89 -4.08 9.58
CA VAL A 344 23.84 -5.54 9.46
C VAL A 344 23.11 -6.13 10.66
N HIS A 345 22.14 -6.99 10.40
CA HIS A 345 21.39 -7.75 11.39
C HIS A 345 21.50 -9.23 11.03
N GLU A 346 22.05 -10.04 11.94
CA GLU A 346 22.14 -11.51 11.80
C GLU A 346 22.71 -11.96 10.43
N GLY A 347 23.78 -11.29 9.99
CA GLY A 347 24.45 -11.53 8.69
C GLY A 347 23.82 -10.82 7.48
N THR A 348 22.57 -10.37 7.60
CA THR A 348 21.84 -9.66 6.54
C THR A 348 22.11 -8.16 6.57
N CYS A 349 22.48 -7.55 5.44
CA CYS A 349 22.63 -6.12 5.27
C CYS A 349 21.24 -5.46 5.16
N VAL A 350 20.72 -4.89 6.24
CA VAL A 350 19.36 -4.30 6.27
C VAL A 350 19.30 -2.85 5.74
N TYR A 351 20.45 -2.16 5.74
CA TYR A 351 20.60 -0.81 5.23
C TYR A 351 21.99 -0.61 4.63
N VAL A 352 22.09 0.05 3.48
CA VAL A 352 23.36 0.62 2.99
C VAL A 352 23.11 1.90 2.18
N ASN A 353 23.87 2.95 2.47
CA ASN A 353 24.02 4.11 1.60
C ASN A 353 25.38 4.05 0.90
N MET A 354 25.37 4.24 -0.42
CA MET A 354 26.56 4.22 -1.27
C MET A 354 26.52 5.32 -2.33
N GLY A 355 27.69 5.81 -2.74
CA GLY A 355 27.80 6.78 -3.82
C GLY A 355 29.06 6.62 -4.65
N GLY A 356 28.95 6.89 -5.95
CA GLY A 356 30.05 6.74 -6.90
C GLY A 356 29.58 6.81 -8.35
N PRO A 357 30.40 6.35 -9.31
CA PRO A 357 30.02 6.27 -10.72
C PRO A 357 28.81 5.36 -10.91
N ARG A 358 27.83 5.82 -11.69
CA ARG A 358 26.53 5.16 -11.89
C ARG A 358 26.63 3.65 -12.15
N MET A 359 27.51 3.24 -13.07
CA MET A 359 27.68 1.83 -13.46
C MET A 359 28.17 0.95 -12.30
N ALA A 360 29.06 1.47 -11.46
CA ALA A 360 29.60 0.75 -10.31
C ALA A 360 28.56 0.62 -9.20
N VAL A 361 27.82 1.70 -8.91
CA VAL A 361 26.70 1.72 -7.95
C VAL A 361 25.57 0.78 -8.38
N GLU A 362 25.19 0.77 -9.66
CA GLU A 362 24.19 -0.17 -10.18
C GLU A 362 24.70 -1.64 -10.14
N ALA A 363 26.00 -1.88 -10.28
CA ALA A 363 26.59 -3.22 -10.17
C ALA A 363 26.57 -3.75 -8.72
N ILE A 364 26.93 -2.94 -7.72
CA ILE A 364 26.77 -3.30 -6.30
C ILE A 364 25.30 -3.60 -5.98
N ARG A 365 24.37 -2.75 -6.43
CA ARG A 365 22.93 -2.98 -6.28
C ARG A 365 22.50 -4.33 -6.86
N ALA A 366 22.96 -4.64 -8.07
CA ALA A 366 22.61 -5.89 -8.75
C ALA A 366 23.16 -7.12 -8.02
N LYS A 367 24.34 -7.03 -7.41
CA LYS A 367 24.92 -8.07 -6.56
C LYS A 367 24.10 -8.32 -5.29
N LEU A 368 23.86 -7.28 -4.48
CA LEU A 368 23.02 -7.40 -3.28
C LEU A 368 21.61 -7.89 -3.60
N SER A 369 21.02 -7.45 -4.74
CA SER A 369 19.70 -7.93 -5.17
C SER A 369 19.66 -9.43 -5.49
N LYS A 370 20.81 -10.04 -5.87
CA LYS A 370 20.96 -11.47 -6.14
C LYS A 370 21.37 -12.31 -4.92
N GLY A 371 21.72 -11.67 -3.80
CA GLY A 371 22.33 -12.33 -2.66
C GLY A 371 23.85 -12.52 -2.75
N ASP A 372 24.51 -11.93 -3.76
CA ASP A 372 25.98 -11.93 -3.83
C ASP A 372 26.59 -11.07 -2.71
N ILE A 373 27.73 -11.51 -2.16
CA ILE A 373 28.47 -10.79 -1.12
C ILE A 373 29.17 -9.54 -1.71
N VAL A 374 29.10 -8.44 -0.97
CA VAL A 374 29.80 -7.17 -1.21
C VAL A 374 30.56 -6.80 0.06
N ASN A 375 31.83 -6.40 -0.05
CA ASN A 375 32.67 -6.10 1.11
C ASN A 375 32.87 -4.59 1.25
N CYS A 376 32.42 -4.02 2.37
CA CYS A 376 32.81 -2.68 2.78
C CYS A 376 34.22 -2.75 3.38
N VAL A 377 35.17 -1.99 2.84
CA VAL A 377 36.56 -1.92 3.29
C VAL A 377 36.79 -0.54 3.92
N PRO A 378 36.76 -0.42 5.26
CA PRO A 378 37.14 0.80 5.95
C PRO A 378 38.64 1.11 5.77
N MET A 379 39.01 2.38 5.95
CA MET A 379 40.43 2.78 5.88
C MET A 379 41.25 2.25 7.07
N ASP A 380 40.64 2.15 8.26
CA ASP A 380 41.33 1.84 9.52
C ASP A 380 40.86 0.53 10.21
N ALA A 381 40.04 -0.28 9.54
CA ALA A 381 39.41 -1.47 10.12
C ALA A 381 39.28 -2.62 9.10
N PRO A 382 39.16 -3.89 9.55
CA PRO A 382 39.00 -5.03 8.64
C PRO A 382 37.72 -4.93 7.80
N ALA A 383 37.74 -5.55 6.63
CA ALA A 383 36.60 -5.59 5.73
C ALA A 383 35.36 -6.22 6.39
N ILE A 384 34.19 -5.68 6.06
CA ILE A 384 32.89 -6.07 6.59
C ILE A 384 32.04 -6.59 5.43
N GLU A 385 31.65 -7.85 5.53
CA GLU A 385 30.81 -8.51 4.54
C GLU A 385 29.37 -8.01 4.65
N LEU A 386 28.80 -7.60 3.51
CA LEU A 386 27.42 -7.19 3.32
C LEU A 386 26.78 -8.16 2.31
N THR A 387 25.78 -8.90 2.75
CA THR A 387 24.99 -9.80 1.89
C THR A 387 23.50 -9.61 2.15
N ALA A 388 22.65 -10.05 1.22
CA ALA A 388 21.22 -10.17 1.47
C ALA A 388 20.90 -11.24 2.53
N GLY A 389 21.80 -12.22 2.72
CA GLY A 389 21.46 -13.46 3.41
C GLY A 389 20.63 -14.40 2.52
N GLU A 390 20.50 -15.65 2.96
CA GLU A 390 19.75 -16.67 2.23
C GLU A 390 18.25 -16.33 2.20
N GLY A 391 17.58 -16.56 1.07
CA GLY A 391 16.13 -16.33 0.90
C GLY A 391 15.69 -14.87 0.72
N ASN A 392 16.51 -13.88 1.03
CA ASN A 392 16.17 -12.45 0.97
C ASN A 392 16.43 -11.78 -0.40
N THR A 393 16.67 -12.57 -1.46
CA THR A 393 16.99 -12.04 -2.79
C THR A 393 15.84 -11.21 -3.36
N GLY A 394 16.12 -9.98 -3.77
CA GLY A 394 15.12 -9.06 -4.33
C GLY A 394 14.37 -8.19 -3.30
N MET A 395 14.52 -8.45 -1.99
CA MET A 395 13.81 -7.75 -0.89
C MET A 395 14.39 -6.35 -0.57
N TYR A 396 14.91 -5.63 -1.57
CA TYR A 396 15.53 -4.31 -1.41
C TYR A 396 14.78 -3.21 -2.14
N THR A 397 14.30 -2.23 -1.37
CA THR A 397 13.82 -0.96 -1.91
C THR A 397 15.02 -0.07 -2.23
N ALA A 398 15.07 0.47 -3.46
CA ALA A 398 16.18 1.27 -3.96
C ALA A 398 15.79 2.75 -4.15
N PHE A 399 16.44 3.64 -3.40
CA PHE A 399 16.30 5.08 -3.52
C PHE A 399 17.53 5.64 -4.23
N MET A 400 17.42 5.89 -5.53
CA MET A 400 18.53 6.35 -6.37
C MET A 400 18.37 7.83 -6.72
N GLN A 401 19.43 8.60 -6.53
CA GLN A 401 19.55 9.99 -6.97
C GLN A 401 20.80 10.15 -7.82
N ASN A 402 20.62 10.50 -9.09
CA ASN A 402 21.72 10.79 -10.01
C ASN A 402 22.01 12.30 -10.06
N ILE A 403 23.28 12.68 -10.03
CA ILE A 403 23.78 14.05 -10.18
C ILE A 403 24.64 14.06 -11.45
N PRO A 404 24.05 14.33 -12.64
CA PRO A 404 24.74 14.21 -13.92
C PRO A 404 26.01 15.05 -14.03
N GLU A 405 25.99 16.25 -13.45
CA GLU A 405 27.07 17.25 -13.50
C GLU A 405 28.35 16.74 -12.83
N ALA A 406 28.19 15.99 -11.73
CA ALA A 406 29.29 15.38 -10.99
C ALA A 406 29.65 13.96 -11.48
N LYS A 407 28.93 13.43 -12.48
CA LYS A 407 28.95 12.00 -12.88
C LYS A 407 28.75 11.03 -11.70
N PHE A 408 28.02 11.49 -10.68
CA PHE A 408 27.90 10.84 -9.39
C PHE A 408 26.47 10.35 -9.17
N THR A 409 26.31 9.12 -8.71
CA THR A 409 25.01 8.56 -8.33
C THR A 409 25.06 8.18 -6.85
N SER A 410 24.13 8.71 -6.08
CA SER A 410 23.83 8.27 -4.72
C SER A 410 22.75 7.19 -4.76
N LEU A 411 22.90 6.16 -3.94
CA LEU A 411 21.95 5.05 -3.83
C LEU A 411 21.84 4.60 -2.38
N ILE A 412 20.63 4.65 -1.85
CA ILE A 412 20.28 4.01 -0.58
C ILE A 412 19.51 2.72 -0.91
N LEU A 413 19.96 1.61 -0.34
CA LEU A 413 19.24 0.33 -0.32
C LEU A 413 18.74 0.05 1.09
N VAL A 414 17.45 -0.29 1.16
CA VAL A 414 16.74 -0.55 2.40
C VAL A 414 16.00 -1.86 2.27
N HIS A 415 16.20 -2.78 3.20
CA HIS A 415 15.54 -4.08 3.20
C HIS A 415 14.04 -3.95 3.52
N GLU A 416 13.21 -4.85 2.97
CA GLU A 416 11.75 -4.80 3.15
C GLU A 416 11.32 -4.91 4.62
N MET A 417 12.10 -5.55 5.50
CA MET A 417 11.84 -5.55 6.94
C MET A 417 11.79 -4.14 7.58
N LEU A 418 12.40 -3.13 6.95
CA LEU A 418 12.35 -1.73 7.41
C LEU A 418 11.23 -0.95 6.70
N THR A 419 10.97 -1.21 5.41
CA THR A 419 9.95 -0.46 4.63
C THR A 419 8.54 -1.02 4.75
N GLN A 420 8.39 -2.33 4.96
CA GLN A 420 7.14 -3.08 5.07
C GLN A 420 7.17 -4.03 6.29
N PRO A 421 7.08 -3.51 7.54
CA PRO A 421 7.10 -4.33 8.74
C PRO A 421 5.90 -5.28 8.81
N ASN A 422 6.14 -6.56 9.13
CA ASN A 422 5.08 -7.57 9.23
C ASN A 422 4.52 -7.68 10.65
N TYR A 423 3.40 -7.01 10.92
CA TYR A 423 2.70 -7.06 12.21
C TYR A 423 1.83 -8.31 12.40
N GLY A 424 1.75 -9.21 11.40
CA GLY A 424 0.87 -10.39 11.41
C GLY A 424 1.44 -11.61 12.14
N GLY A 425 2.69 -11.57 12.58
CA GLY A 425 3.36 -12.65 13.31
C GLY A 425 4.69 -12.21 13.88
N LYS A 426 5.38 -13.10 14.62
CA LYS A 426 6.70 -12.81 15.19
C LYS A 426 7.70 -12.52 14.07
N SER A 427 8.04 -11.25 13.91
CA SER A 427 8.96 -10.77 12.88
C SER A 427 9.84 -9.67 13.47
N THR A 428 10.81 -9.17 12.70
CA THR A 428 11.70 -8.10 13.14
C THR A 428 11.59 -6.92 12.20
N THR A 429 11.50 -5.72 12.77
CA THR A 429 11.55 -4.43 12.06
C THR A 429 12.71 -3.59 12.56
N PHE A 430 13.01 -2.52 11.84
CA PHE A 430 14.11 -1.61 12.18
C PHE A 430 13.63 -0.16 12.27
N MET A 431 14.28 0.61 13.15
CA MET A 431 14.06 2.05 13.31
C MET A 431 15.37 2.80 13.14
N VAL A 432 15.36 3.89 12.37
CA VAL A 432 16.48 4.83 12.33
C VAL A 432 16.39 5.73 13.56
N HIS A 433 17.48 5.85 14.31
CA HIS A 433 17.57 6.75 15.45
C HIS A 433 18.25 8.05 15.03
N ILE A 434 17.48 9.13 14.97
CA ILE A 434 17.95 10.50 14.72
C ILE A 434 17.90 11.31 16.02
N SER A 435 16.82 11.15 16.79
CA SER A 435 16.67 11.68 18.16
C SER A 435 15.86 10.69 19.01
N ASP A 436 15.99 10.80 20.33
CA ASP A 436 15.26 9.94 21.26
C ASP A 436 13.74 10.12 21.12
N GLU A 437 13.25 11.35 21.00
CA GLU A 437 11.83 11.65 20.76
C GLU A 437 11.30 11.00 19.46
N GLN A 438 12.07 11.06 18.36
CA GLN A 438 11.68 10.45 17.09
C GLN A 438 11.67 8.92 17.18
N ALA A 439 12.67 8.32 17.85
CA ALA A 439 12.76 6.89 18.04
C ALA A 439 11.65 6.35 18.97
N MET A 440 11.32 7.07 20.05
CA MET A 440 10.23 6.74 20.98
C MET A 440 8.86 6.83 20.32
N ASN A 441 8.61 7.88 19.52
CA ASN A 441 7.38 8.01 18.75
C ASN A 441 7.26 6.91 17.67
N GLN A 442 8.35 6.61 16.95
CA GLN A 442 8.35 5.52 15.98
C GLN A 442 8.10 4.16 16.66
N LEU A 443 8.72 3.90 17.82
CA LEU A 443 8.47 2.70 18.62
C LEU A 443 6.99 2.59 19.03
N ARG A 444 6.42 3.68 19.55
CA ARG A 444 4.99 3.72 19.93
C ARG A 444 4.11 3.34 18.74
N ASP A 445 4.36 3.92 17.58
CA ASP A 445 3.58 3.68 16.37
C ASP A 445 3.74 2.25 15.82
N HIS A 446 4.89 1.59 16.04
CA HIS A 446 5.06 0.15 15.78
C HIS A 446 4.25 -0.70 16.78
N ILE A 447 4.35 -0.42 18.09
CA ILE A 447 3.63 -1.17 19.13
C ILE A 447 2.10 -0.99 18.95
N MET A 448 1.61 0.21 18.68
CA MET A 448 0.18 0.49 18.42
C MET A 448 -0.40 -0.26 17.22
N LYS A 449 0.42 -0.62 16.23
CA LYS A 449 0.01 -1.45 15.08
C LYS A 449 0.05 -2.94 15.39
N LEU A 450 0.82 -3.33 16.41
CA LEU A 450 1.07 -4.72 16.81
C LEU A 450 0.08 -5.20 17.89
N VAL A 451 -0.16 -4.40 18.93
CA VAL A 451 -1.03 -4.77 20.06
C VAL A 451 -2.44 -4.20 19.90
N LYS A 452 -3.44 -4.90 20.44
CA LYS A 452 -4.86 -4.49 20.39
C LYS A 452 -5.26 -3.49 21.47
N VAL A 453 -4.31 -3.01 22.27
CA VAL A 453 -4.49 -2.11 23.41
C VAL A 453 -4.02 -0.70 23.04
N PRO A 454 -4.71 0.39 23.41
CA PRO A 454 -4.19 1.74 23.20
C PRO A 454 -2.87 1.94 23.94
N VAL A 455 -1.88 2.55 23.26
CA VAL A 455 -0.57 2.87 23.84
C VAL A 455 -0.42 4.39 23.89
N PHE A 456 -0.33 4.93 25.10
CA PHE A 456 -0.28 6.37 25.34
C PHE A 456 1.14 6.90 25.18
N ALA A 457 1.28 8.19 24.87
CA ALA A 457 2.61 8.81 24.68
C ALA A 457 3.47 8.73 25.95
N GLU A 458 2.85 8.87 27.13
CA GLU A 458 3.49 8.80 28.44
C GLU A 458 4.15 7.44 28.72
N TRP A 459 3.68 6.37 28.07
CA TRP A 459 4.19 5.01 28.28
C TRP A 459 5.50 4.74 27.51
N THR A 460 5.86 5.60 26.56
CA THR A 460 6.99 5.37 25.63
C THR A 460 8.33 5.24 26.33
N ASN A 461 8.61 6.04 27.37
CA ASN A 461 9.83 5.92 28.18
C ASN A 461 9.93 4.53 28.86
N TYR A 462 8.84 4.07 29.49
CA TYR A 462 8.79 2.75 30.13
C TYR A 462 8.98 1.63 29.10
N LEU A 463 8.33 1.72 27.94
CA LEU A 463 8.44 0.74 26.86
C LEU A 463 9.85 0.72 26.22
N TRP A 464 10.49 1.88 26.08
CA TRP A 464 11.85 2.02 25.57
C TRP A 464 12.88 1.36 26.49
N HIS A 465 12.84 1.65 27.80
CA HIS A 465 13.78 1.06 28.76
C HIS A 465 13.50 -0.42 29.03
N THR A 466 12.24 -0.78 29.31
CA THR A 466 11.91 -2.17 29.65
C THR A 466 12.02 -3.07 28.42
N GLY A 467 11.68 -2.59 27.22
CA GLY A 467 11.87 -3.29 25.95
C GLY A 467 13.34 -3.61 25.65
N GLN A 468 14.28 -2.75 26.05
CA GLN A 468 15.71 -3.04 25.98
C GLN A 468 16.12 -4.11 27.01
N ALA A 469 15.65 -4.00 28.26
CA ALA A 469 15.94 -4.98 29.31
C ALA A 469 15.49 -6.40 28.93
N VAL A 470 14.35 -6.54 28.25
CA VAL A 470 13.83 -7.83 27.75
C VAL A 470 14.32 -8.20 26.34
N LYS A 471 15.24 -7.43 25.74
CA LYS A 471 15.82 -7.63 24.39
C LYS A 471 14.85 -7.58 23.20
N LEU A 472 13.62 -7.08 23.39
CA LEU A 472 12.70 -6.71 22.29
C LEU A 472 13.22 -5.49 21.51
N LEU A 473 14.06 -4.67 22.15
CA LEU A 473 14.82 -3.60 21.52
C LEU A 473 16.31 -3.87 21.63
N ARG A 474 17.01 -3.90 20.49
CA ARG A 474 18.46 -4.15 20.42
C ARG A 474 19.13 -3.14 19.49
N PRO A 475 20.31 -2.58 19.82
CA PRO A 475 21.10 -1.83 18.85
C PRO A 475 21.57 -2.77 17.74
N THR A 476 21.39 -2.34 16.48
CA THR A 476 21.83 -3.09 15.29
C THR A 476 23.31 -2.79 15.03
N ARG A 477 24.07 -3.72 14.43
CA ARG A 477 25.46 -3.45 14.05
C ARG A 477 25.49 -2.46 12.89
N THR A 478 25.94 -1.22 13.13
CA THR A 478 26.02 -0.17 12.11
C THR A 478 27.46 0.33 11.88
N GLY A 479 27.62 1.19 10.87
CA GLY A 479 28.81 2.01 10.67
C GLY A 479 28.48 3.25 9.84
N GLY A 480 29.33 4.29 9.92
CA GLY A 480 29.11 5.59 9.27
C GLY A 480 28.11 6.48 9.99
N ASP A 481 28.22 6.62 11.30
CA ASP A 481 27.37 7.42 12.22
C ASP A 481 25.85 7.15 12.23
N ILE A 482 25.33 6.31 11.32
CA ILE A 482 23.95 5.87 11.37
C ILE A 482 23.72 4.98 12.60
N LYS A 483 22.63 5.26 13.32
CA LYS A 483 22.16 4.44 14.45
C LYS A 483 20.86 3.77 14.04
N LEU A 484 20.82 2.44 14.15
CA LEU A 484 19.65 1.64 13.78
C LEU A 484 19.28 0.72 14.93
N TRP A 485 18.02 0.71 15.34
CA TRP A 485 17.50 -0.19 16.36
C TRP A 485 16.72 -1.32 15.72
N THR A 486 17.02 -2.55 16.13
CA THR A 486 16.24 -3.75 15.87
C THR A 486 15.06 -3.77 16.86
N VAL A 487 13.86 -3.98 16.34
CA VAL A 487 12.62 -4.12 17.14
C VAL A 487 11.99 -5.47 16.83
N ASP A 488 11.82 -6.29 17.85
CA ASP A 488 11.09 -7.56 17.76
C ASP A 488 9.58 -7.28 17.82
N LEU A 489 8.83 -7.78 16.84
CA LEU A 489 7.38 -7.62 16.71
C LEU A 489 6.62 -8.81 17.33
N ASP A 490 6.97 -9.14 18.58
CA ASP A 490 6.24 -10.11 19.39
C ASP A 490 5.07 -9.45 20.14
N ALA A 491 3.86 -9.58 19.58
CA ALA A 491 2.65 -8.99 20.14
C ALA A 491 2.33 -9.46 21.57
N ASP A 492 2.66 -10.71 21.92
CA ASP A 492 2.42 -11.25 23.25
C ASP A 492 3.40 -10.67 24.26
N ALA A 493 4.68 -10.57 23.90
CA ALA A 493 5.71 -9.99 24.76
C ALA A 493 5.46 -8.50 25.04
N TRP A 494 5.10 -7.71 24.02
CA TRP A 494 4.71 -6.30 24.20
C TRP A 494 3.42 -6.15 25.02
N THR A 495 2.43 -7.04 24.85
CA THR A 495 1.20 -7.03 25.67
C THR A 495 1.49 -7.39 27.14
N ARG A 496 2.40 -8.34 27.40
CA ARG A 496 2.88 -8.67 28.77
C ARG A 496 3.60 -7.50 29.43
N LEU A 497 4.44 -6.77 28.69
CA LEU A 497 5.10 -5.56 29.21
C LEU A 497 4.09 -4.47 29.63
N ILE A 498 3.08 -4.20 28.80
CA ILE A 498 2.04 -3.20 29.06
C ILE A 498 1.19 -3.62 30.27
N THR A 499 0.69 -4.87 30.29
CA THR A 499 -0.13 -5.39 31.40
C THR A 499 0.66 -5.46 32.72
N GLY A 500 1.94 -5.82 32.68
CA GLY A 500 2.83 -5.77 33.84
C GLY A 500 3.07 -4.34 34.36
N GLY A 501 3.27 -3.37 33.47
CA GLY A 501 3.43 -1.96 33.83
C GLY A 501 2.17 -1.35 34.44
N LEU A 502 0.99 -1.72 33.93
CA LEU A 502 -0.31 -1.34 34.49
C LEU A 502 -0.56 -2.00 35.86
N ALA A 503 -0.28 -3.29 36.01
CA ALA A 503 -0.46 -4.03 37.26
C ALA A 503 0.39 -3.45 38.42
N LYS A 504 1.50 -2.78 38.10
CA LYS A 504 2.37 -2.09 39.06
C LYS A 504 2.10 -0.60 39.22
N SER A 505 1.09 -0.06 38.55
CA SER A 505 0.78 1.38 38.53
C SER A 505 1.93 2.28 38.06
N VAL A 506 2.91 1.70 37.35
CA VAL A 506 3.98 2.42 36.64
C VAL A 506 3.43 3.06 35.38
N LEU A 507 2.54 2.33 34.68
CA LEU A 507 1.69 2.88 33.63
C LEU A 507 0.34 3.28 34.24
N ARG A 508 -0.21 4.40 33.77
CA ARG A 508 -1.55 4.89 34.13
C ARG A 508 -2.39 5.07 32.87
N LEU A 509 -3.69 4.86 33.00
CA LEU A 509 -4.67 5.20 31.97
C LEU A 509 -5.06 6.67 32.22
N SER A 510 -4.50 7.57 31.41
CA SER A 510 -4.71 9.03 31.44
C SER A 510 -5.66 9.48 30.32
#